data_AF-A0A643BT60-F1
#
_entry.id   AF-A0A643BT60-F1
#
_cell.length_a   1.000
_cell.length_b   1.000
_cell.length_c   1.000
_cell.angle_alpha   90.00
_cell.angle_beta   90.00
_cell.angle_gamma   90.00
#
_symmetry.space_group_name_H-M   'P 1'
#
loop_
_entity.id
_entity.type
_entity.pdbx_description
1 polymer ?
#
loop_
_entity_poly.entity_id
_entity_poly.type
_entity_poly.pdbx_seq_one_letter_code
_entity_poly.pdbx_strand_id
1 'polypeptide(L)'
;MVSLLVSQNYFRKSICFQIRQSHFFSQKPFCVYSSWKPQVFPWFGLDIGGTLVKLVYFEPKDITAEEEEEEVESLKSIRKYLTSNVAYGSTGIRDVHLELKDLTLCGRKGNLHFIRFPTHDMPAFIQMGRDKNFSSLHTVFCATGGGAYKFEQDFLTTCFLLSGICMIGMGQDLGGGTFFGLCCLLTGCTTFEEALEMASRGDSTKVDKLVRDIYGGDYERFGLPGWAVASSFGNMMSKEKREAVSKEDLARATLITITNNIGSIARMCALNENINQVVFVGNFLRINTIAMRLLAYALDYWSKGQLKALFSEHEFALTL
;
A
#
# COMPACT_ATOMS: atom_id res chain seq x y z
N MET A 1 10.36 -23.12 -5.18
CA MET A 1 9.91 -23.72 -3.90
C MET A 1 10.37 -22.93 -2.67
N VAL A 2 11.60 -22.39 -2.64
CA VAL A 2 12.11 -21.58 -1.50
C VAL A 2 11.50 -20.17 -1.42
N SER A 3 11.11 -19.55 -2.55
CA SER A 3 10.47 -18.20 -2.57
C SER A 3 9.07 -18.15 -1.91
N LEU A 4 8.25 -19.19 -2.11
CA LEU A 4 6.88 -19.26 -1.58
C LEU A 4 6.84 -19.39 -0.03
N LEU A 5 7.80 -20.13 0.53
CA LEU A 5 7.94 -20.36 1.97
C LEU A 5 8.42 -19.11 2.74
N VAL A 6 9.13 -18.20 2.05
CA VAL A 6 9.54 -16.91 2.62
C VAL A 6 8.31 -15.99 2.72
N SER A 7 7.50 -15.86 1.66
CA SER A 7 6.29 -15.03 1.68
C SER A 7 5.28 -15.43 2.78
N GLN A 8 4.99 -16.73 2.94
CA GLN A 8 4.05 -17.21 3.96
C GLN A 8 4.53 -16.99 5.41
N ASN A 9 5.84 -17.16 5.66
CA ASN A 9 6.43 -16.92 6.98
C ASN A 9 6.53 -15.42 7.32
N TYR A 10 6.74 -14.55 6.33
CA TYR A 10 6.73 -13.10 6.52
C TYR A 10 5.32 -12.58 6.79
N PHE A 11 4.28 -13.08 6.11
CA PHE A 11 2.89 -12.68 6.36
C PHE A 11 2.42 -13.06 7.78
N ARG A 12 2.74 -14.27 8.25
CA ARG A 12 2.51 -14.67 9.65
C ARG A 12 3.26 -13.79 10.65
N LYS A 13 4.50 -13.38 10.34
CA LYS A 13 5.30 -12.52 11.22
C LYS A 13 4.84 -11.06 11.21
N SER A 14 4.43 -10.48 10.08
CA SER A 14 3.92 -9.09 10.01
C SER A 14 2.63 -8.93 10.82
N ILE A 15 1.67 -9.87 10.70
CA ILE A 15 0.46 -9.89 11.53
C ILE A 15 0.84 -9.96 13.03
N CYS A 16 1.77 -10.84 13.40
CA CYS A 16 2.27 -10.92 14.79
C CYS A 16 3.08 -9.69 15.25
N PHE A 17 3.77 -8.99 14.36
CA PHE A 17 4.62 -7.84 14.69
C PHE A 17 3.77 -6.57 14.87
N GLN A 18 2.74 -6.37 14.06
CA GLN A 18 1.69 -5.36 14.27
C GLN A 18 1.00 -5.55 15.63
N ILE A 19 0.80 -6.80 16.07
CA ILE A 19 0.25 -7.11 17.39
C ILE A 19 1.24 -6.77 18.51
N ARG A 20 2.55 -6.99 18.36
CA ARG A 20 3.54 -6.71 19.42
C ARG A 20 3.88 -5.23 19.62
N GLN A 21 3.86 -4.40 18.58
CA GLN A 21 4.13 -2.96 18.74
C GLN A 21 3.02 -2.21 19.51
N SER A 22 1.83 -2.79 19.63
CA SER A 22 0.73 -2.26 20.44
C SER A 22 1.01 -2.22 21.96
N HIS A 23 2.08 -2.87 22.44
CA HIS A 23 2.45 -2.85 23.87
C HIS A 23 3.03 -1.52 24.36
N PHE A 24 3.45 -0.61 23.48
CA PHE A 24 4.15 0.62 23.90
C PHE A 24 3.27 1.88 23.97
N PHE A 25 2.05 1.87 23.39
CA PHE A 25 1.18 3.05 23.33
C PHE A 25 -0.31 2.70 23.47
N SER A 26 -0.76 2.29 24.67
CA SER A 26 -2.14 2.51 25.13
C SER A 26 -2.30 2.02 26.58
N GLN A 27 -2.49 2.94 27.53
CA GLN A 27 -3.04 2.64 28.87
C GLN A 27 -4.57 2.55 28.82
N LYS A 28 -5.15 1.80 27.89
CA LYS A 28 -6.56 1.37 27.94
C LYS A 28 -6.60 -0.15 28.11
N PRO A 29 -7.50 -0.69 28.95
CA PRO A 29 -7.52 -2.11 29.24
C PRO A 29 -7.75 -2.89 27.96
N PHE A 30 -6.80 -3.77 27.64
CA PHE A 30 -6.96 -4.82 26.66
C PHE A 30 -8.23 -5.61 27.01
N CYS A 31 -9.17 -5.70 26.08
CA CYS A 31 -10.09 -6.82 26.09
C CYS A 31 -9.29 -8.05 25.66
N VAL A 32 -8.65 -8.71 26.63
CA VAL A 32 -8.04 -10.02 26.43
C VAL A 32 -9.19 -11.01 26.24
N TYR A 33 -9.59 -11.27 24.99
CA TYR A 33 -10.41 -12.44 24.69
C TYR A 33 -9.53 -13.69 24.89
N SER A 34 -9.56 -14.23 26.11
CA SER A 34 -8.88 -15.45 26.54
C SER A 34 -9.57 -16.75 26.08
N SER A 35 -10.36 -16.71 25.00
CA SER A 35 -10.88 -17.90 24.34
C SER A 35 -11.11 -17.61 22.85
N TRP A 36 -10.24 -18.14 21.98
CA TRP A 36 -10.46 -18.12 20.53
C TRP A 36 -11.65 -19.04 20.22
N LYS A 37 -12.85 -18.46 20.10
CA LYS A 37 -13.96 -19.14 19.40
C LYS A 37 -13.66 -19.11 17.89
N PRO A 38 -14.00 -20.16 17.12
CA PRO A 38 -13.90 -20.11 15.67
C PRO A 38 -14.73 -18.92 15.16
N GLN A 39 -14.09 -17.97 14.47
CA GLN A 39 -14.84 -16.89 13.83
C GLN A 39 -15.64 -17.47 12.66
N VAL A 40 -16.95 -17.27 12.67
CA VAL A 40 -17.84 -17.65 11.57
C VAL A 40 -17.48 -16.81 10.33
N PHE A 41 -17.57 -17.40 9.14
CA PHE A 41 -17.36 -16.67 7.89
C PHE A 41 -18.38 -15.54 7.72
N PRO A 42 -18.02 -14.43 7.04
CA PRO A 42 -16.85 -14.23 6.17
C PRO A 42 -15.68 -13.56 6.89
N TRP A 43 -14.44 -13.84 6.46
CA TRP A 43 -13.24 -13.20 7.01
C TRP A 43 -12.73 -12.11 6.08
N PHE A 44 -12.76 -10.87 6.60
CA PHE A 44 -12.31 -9.67 5.90
C PHE A 44 -11.23 -8.93 6.68
N GLY A 45 -10.29 -8.34 5.95
CA GLY A 45 -9.40 -7.29 6.44
C GLY A 45 -9.53 -6.05 5.58
N LEU A 46 -9.62 -4.87 6.19
CA LEU A 46 -9.84 -3.61 5.48
C LEU A 46 -8.76 -2.57 5.83
N ASP A 47 -8.15 -1.93 4.83
CA ASP A 47 -7.21 -0.82 5.01
C ASP A 47 -7.80 0.37 4.28
N ILE A 48 -8.33 1.31 5.06
CA ILE A 48 -8.96 2.52 4.55
C ILE A 48 -7.90 3.62 4.50
N GLY A 49 -7.13 3.61 3.42
CA GLY A 49 -6.12 4.63 3.15
C GLY A 49 -6.74 5.97 2.70
N GLY A 50 -5.92 7.02 2.58
CA GLY A 50 -6.40 8.34 2.13
C GLY A 50 -6.90 8.36 0.67
N THR A 51 -6.32 7.53 -0.20
CA THR A 51 -6.65 7.49 -1.64
C THR A 51 -7.32 6.18 -2.07
N LEU A 52 -6.86 5.05 -1.53
CA LEU A 52 -7.35 3.72 -1.87
C LEU A 52 -7.70 2.95 -0.61
N VAL A 53 -8.84 2.26 -0.71
CA VAL A 53 -9.26 1.23 0.23
C VAL A 53 -8.79 -0.11 -0.33
N LYS A 54 -8.26 -0.96 0.55
CA LYS A 54 -7.90 -2.35 0.22
C LYS A 54 -8.70 -3.28 1.10
N LEU A 55 -9.28 -4.29 0.48
CA LEU A 55 -10.07 -5.33 1.10
C LEU A 55 -9.39 -6.67 0.80
N VAL A 56 -9.04 -7.38 1.85
CA VAL A 56 -8.64 -8.79 1.80
C VAL A 56 -9.83 -9.65 2.16
N TYR A 57 -10.08 -10.68 1.36
CA TYR A 57 -11.15 -11.65 1.60
C TYR A 57 -10.58 -13.07 1.59
N PHE A 58 -10.80 -13.84 2.65
CA PHE A 58 -10.49 -15.26 2.65
C PHE A 58 -11.72 -16.06 2.20
N GLU A 59 -11.59 -16.74 1.06
CA GLU A 59 -12.58 -17.65 0.52
C GLU A 59 -12.28 -19.08 1.00
N PRO A 60 -13.08 -19.67 1.89
CA PRO A 60 -12.91 -21.06 2.28
C PRO A 60 -13.21 -22.01 1.12
N LYS A 61 -12.34 -23.02 0.95
CA LYS A 61 -12.48 -24.10 -0.04
C LYS A 61 -12.75 -25.45 0.61
N ASP A 62 -12.83 -25.49 1.93
CA ASP A 62 -13.03 -26.67 2.75
C ASP A 62 -14.37 -26.68 3.49
N ILE A 63 -15.39 -26.00 2.94
CA ILE A 63 -16.74 -25.99 3.50
C ILE A 63 -17.36 -27.39 3.36
N THR A 64 -17.87 -27.94 4.47
CA THR A 64 -18.62 -29.20 4.47
C THR A 64 -20.08 -28.98 4.06
N ALA A 65 -20.78 -30.04 3.63
CA ALA A 65 -22.21 -29.94 3.28
C ALA A 65 -23.07 -29.46 4.46
N GLU A 66 -22.73 -29.88 5.68
CA GLU A 66 -23.40 -29.45 6.93
C GLU A 66 -23.18 -27.95 7.17
N GLU A 67 -21.95 -27.46 7.04
CA GLU A 67 -21.65 -26.03 7.15
C GLU A 67 -22.37 -25.22 6.06
N GLU A 68 -22.50 -25.77 4.85
CA GLU A 68 -23.20 -25.12 3.76
C GLU A 68 -24.72 -25.03 4.00
N GLU A 69 -25.33 -26.02 4.66
CA GLU A 69 -26.75 -25.96 5.05
C GLU A 69 -27.02 -24.96 6.17
N GLU A 70 -26.10 -24.83 7.14
CA GLU A 70 -26.18 -23.86 8.24
C GLU A 70 -25.86 -22.42 7.80
N GLU A 71 -25.20 -22.26 6.66
CA GLU A 71 -24.76 -20.96 6.17
C GLU A 71 -25.94 -20.10 5.66
N VAL A 72 -26.06 -18.90 6.21
CA VAL A 72 -27.09 -17.93 5.84
C VAL A 72 -26.99 -17.57 4.35
N GLU A 73 -28.13 -17.49 3.64
CA GLU A 73 -28.18 -17.19 2.20
C GLU A 73 -27.43 -15.90 1.80
N SER A 74 -27.38 -14.90 2.69
CA SER A 74 -26.60 -13.67 2.47
C SER A 74 -25.10 -13.95 2.36
N LEU A 75 -24.53 -14.89 3.12
CA LEU A 75 -23.12 -15.30 3.02
C LEU A 75 -22.82 -15.97 1.69
N LYS A 76 -23.70 -16.90 1.26
CA LYS A 76 -23.59 -17.56 -0.05
C LYS A 76 -23.59 -16.54 -1.18
N SER A 77 -24.51 -15.56 -1.10
CA SER A 77 -24.62 -14.47 -2.06
C SER A 77 -23.38 -13.58 -2.09
N ILE A 78 -22.82 -13.20 -0.94
CA ILE A 78 -21.60 -12.38 -0.83
C ILE A 78 -20.38 -13.13 -1.37
N ARG A 79 -20.17 -14.38 -0.94
CA ARG A 79 -19.07 -15.23 -1.43
C ARG A 79 -19.16 -15.38 -2.94
N LYS A 80 -20.32 -15.75 -3.48
CA LYS A 80 -20.55 -15.85 -4.93
C LYS A 80 -20.27 -14.53 -5.63
N TYR A 81 -20.74 -13.41 -5.10
CA TYR A 81 -20.51 -12.08 -5.67
C TYR A 81 -19.02 -11.74 -5.75
N LEU A 82 -18.25 -12.02 -4.68
CA LEU A 82 -16.81 -11.74 -4.64
C LEU A 82 -16.02 -12.65 -5.57
N THR A 83 -16.38 -13.92 -5.68
CA THR A 83 -15.60 -14.92 -6.43
C THR A 83 -15.97 -14.98 -7.92
N SER A 84 -17.23 -14.68 -8.29
CA SER A 84 -17.69 -14.71 -9.68
C SER A 84 -17.40 -13.44 -10.46
N ASN A 85 -17.02 -12.34 -9.80
CA ASN A 85 -16.77 -11.04 -10.43
C ASN A 85 -15.32 -10.59 -10.20
N VAL A 86 -14.74 -9.91 -11.19
CA VAL A 86 -13.42 -9.26 -11.09
C VAL A 86 -13.51 -7.74 -10.97
N ALA A 87 -14.68 -7.17 -11.25
CA ALA A 87 -15.01 -5.77 -11.08
C ALA A 87 -16.29 -5.63 -10.24
N TYR A 88 -16.31 -4.64 -9.35
CA TYR A 88 -17.41 -4.38 -8.41
C TYR A 88 -17.89 -2.93 -8.54
N GLY A 89 -19.13 -2.74 -8.97
CA GLY A 89 -19.63 -1.41 -9.30
C GLY A 89 -18.85 -0.80 -10.48
N SER A 90 -18.58 0.50 -10.41
CA SER A 90 -17.83 1.25 -11.43
C SER A 90 -16.31 1.30 -11.18
N THR A 91 -15.87 1.13 -9.93
CA THR A 91 -14.48 1.43 -9.53
C THR A 91 -13.77 0.33 -8.73
N GLY A 92 -14.50 -0.66 -8.21
CA GLY A 92 -13.93 -1.77 -7.47
C GLY A 92 -13.28 -2.81 -8.38
N ILE A 93 -12.06 -3.24 -8.04
CA ILE A 93 -11.27 -4.19 -8.85
C ILE A 93 -10.72 -5.29 -7.95
N ARG A 94 -10.85 -6.54 -8.37
CA ARG A 94 -10.14 -7.69 -7.79
C ARG A 94 -8.86 -7.96 -8.57
N ASP A 95 -7.72 -7.87 -7.91
CA ASP A 95 -6.41 -8.15 -8.49
C ASP A 95 -6.17 -9.67 -8.50
N VAL A 96 -6.83 -10.38 -9.43
CA VAL A 96 -6.83 -11.86 -9.53
C VAL A 96 -5.42 -12.45 -9.61
N HIS A 97 -4.48 -11.73 -10.22
CA HIS A 97 -3.08 -12.15 -10.34
C HIS A 97 -2.34 -12.22 -9.00
N LEU A 98 -2.90 -11.65 -7.94
CA LEU A 98 -2.32 -11.65 -6.58
C LEU A 98 -2.98 -12.71 -5.69
N GLU A 99 -3.97 -13.46 -6.18
CA GLU A 99 -4.67 -14.48 -5.40
C GLU A 99 -3.72 -15.53 -4.80
N LEU A 100 -3.73 -15.68 -3.47
CA LEU A 100 -3.01 -16.76 -2.80
C LEU A 100 -3.90 -17.99 -2.73
N LYS A 101 -3.61 -19.00 -3.53
CA LYS A 101 -4.37 -20.26 -3.61
C LYS A 101 -3.91 -21.28 -2.57
N ASP A 102 -4.85 -22.11 -2.11
CA ASP A 102 -4.59 -23.23 -1.19
C ASP A 102 -3.89 -22.84 0.12
N LEU A 103 -4.21 -21.66 0.64
CA LEU A 103 -3.70 -21.14 1.90
C LEU A 103 -4.38 -21.84 3.09
N THR A 104 -3.59 -22.25 4.07
CA THR A 104 -4.12 -22.67 5.38
C THR A 104 -4.04 -21.51 6.37
N LEU A 105 -5.19 -20.92 6.69
CA LEU A 105 -5.32 -19.79 7.62
C LEU A 105 -6.24 -20.20 8.78
N CYS A 106 -5.78 -20.04 10.02
CA CYS A 106 -6.54 -20.37 11.23
C CYS A 106 -7.17 -21.78 11.21
N GLY A 107 -6.48 -22.77 10.64
CA GLY A 107 -6.95 -24.15 10.54
C GLY A 107 -7.91 -24.43 9.37
N ARG A 108 -8.28 -23.43 8.57
CA ARG A 108 -9.12 -23.56 7.38
C ARG A 108 -8.28 -23.49 6.10
N LYS A 109 -8.65 -24.24 5.07
CA LYS A 109 -8.06 -24.16 3.72
C LYS A 109 -8.92 -23.31 2.81
N GLY A 110 -8.28 -22.40 2.09
CA GLY A 110 -8.98 -21.48 1.21
C GLY A 110 -8.05 -20.63 0.36
N ASN A 111 -8.64 -19.69 -0.36
CA ASN A 111 -7.91 -18.74 -1.19
C ASN A 111 -8.00 -17.34 -0.57
N LEU A 112 -6.91 -16.57 -0.64
CA LEU A 112 -6.90 -15.17 -0.22
C LEU A 112 -7.03 -14.27 -1.44
N HIS A 113 -8.14 -13.52 -1.48
CA HIS A 113 -8.49 -12.58 -2.54
C HIS A 113 -8.18 -11.16 -2.12
N PHE A 114 -7.92 -10.35 -3.13
CA PHE A 114 -7.38 -9.02 -2.97
C PHE A 114 -8.14 -8.02 -3.84
N ILE A 115 -8.78 -7.07 -3.19
CA ILE A 115 -9.75 -6.17 -3.79
C ILE A 115 -9.39 -4.75 -3.38
N ARG A 116 -9.57 -3.80 -4.30
CA ARG A 116 -9.34 -2.37 -4.02
C ARG A 116 -10.37 -1.51 -4.70
N PHE A 117 -10.61 -0.34 -4.11
CA PHE A 117 -11.42 0.71 -4.70
C PHE A 117 -10.98 2.09 -4.15
N PRO A 118 -11.30 3.20 -4.85
CA PRO A 118 -10.98 4.54 -4.37
C PRO A 118 -11.67 4.88 -3.04
N THR A 119 -10.94 5.55 -2.13
CA THR A 119 -11.53 5.96 -0.83
C THR A 119 -12.69 6.93 -0.99
N HIS A 120 -12.76 7.69 -2.09
CA HIS A 120 -13.91 8.56 -2.36
C HIS A 120 -15.21 7.79 -2.61
N ASP A 121 -15.14 6.51 -2.99
CA ASP A 121 -16.29 5.63 -3.19
C ASP A 121 -16.69 4.85 -1.92
N MET A 122 -16.08 5.16 -0.77
CA MET A 122 -16.48 4.59 0.52
C MET A 122 -17.98 4.68 0.81
N PRO A 123 -18.70 5.78 0.52
CA PRO A 123 -20.15 5.84 0.72
C PRO A 123 -20.90 4.77 -0.09
N ALA A 124 -20.50 4.52 -1.34
CA ALA A 124 -21.10 3.50 -2.19
C ALA A 124 -20.82 2.08 -1.66
N PHE A 125 -19.61 1.84 -1.13
CA PHE A 125 -19.26 0.58 -0.48
C PHE A 125 -20.10 0.32 0.77
N ILE A 126 -20.28 1.33 1.64
CA ILE A 126 -21.10 1.22 2.85
C ILE A 126 -22.57 0.96 2.49
N GLN A 127 -23.09 1.63 1.46
CA GLN A 127 -24.45 1.40 0.97
C GLN A 127 -24.60 -0.02 0.38
N MET A 128 -23.63 -0.51 -0.40
CA MET A 128 -23.63 -1.90 -0.87
C MET A 128 -23.65 -2.88 0.29
N GLY A 129 -22.92 -2.58 1.37
CA GLY A 129 -22.92 -3.33 2.61
C GLY A 129 -24.32 -3.45 3.26
N ARG A 130 -25.10 -2.35 3.22
CA ARG A 130 -26.51 -2.32 3.66
C ARG A 130 -27.37 -3.20 2.77
N ASP A 131 -27.31 -2.97 1.46
CA ASP A 131 -28.20 -3.61 0.49
C ASP A 131 -27.98 -5.13 0.41
N LYS A 132 -26.75 -5.59 0.71
CA LYS A 132 -26.39 -7.02 0.76
C LYS A 132 -26.52 -7.62 2.17
N ASN A 133 -27.10 -6.92 3.12
CA ASN A 133 -27.33 -7.36 4.50
C ASN A 133 -26.08 -7.89 5.21
N PHE A 134 -24.94 -7.20 5.10
CA PHE A 134 -23.75 -7.62 5.86
C PHE A 134 -23.97 -7.56 7.39
N SER A 135 -24.94 -6.78 7.85
CA SER A 135 -25.33 -6.65 9.26
C SER A 135 -25.86 -7.94 9.89
N SER A 136 -26.45 -8.86 9.11
CA SER A 136 -26.97 -10.13 9.63
C SER A 136 -25.89 -11.17 9.91
N LEU A 137 -24.64 -10.89 9.51
CA LEU A 137 -23.57 -11.87 9.48
C LEU A 137 -22.69 -11.88 10.73
N HIS A 138 -22.98 -11.05 11.74
CA HIS A 138 -22.04 -10.75 12.82
C HIS A 138 -20.62 -10.46 12.29
N THR A 139 -20.52 -9.85 11.09
CA THR A 139 -19.22 -9.66 10.44
C THR A 139 -18.45 -8.60 11.19
N VAL A 140 -17.34 -9.01 11.78
CA VAL A 140 -16.37 -8.10 12.35
C VAL A 140 -15.39 -7.71 11.25
N PHE A 141 -15.37 -6.43 10.89
CA PHE A 141 -14.35 -5.90 9.99
C PHE A 141 -13.17 -5.45 10.84
N CYS A 142 -12.03 -6.11 10.70
CA CYS A 142 -10.77 -5.57 11.18
C CYS A 142 -10.33 -4.48 10.20
N ALA A 143 -10.28 -3.22 10.64
CA ALA A 143 -9.92 -2.10 9.78
C ALA A 143 -8.72 -1.30 10.29
N THR A 144 -7.78 -1.04 9.40
CA THR A 144 -6.61 -0.17 9.61
C THR A 144 -6.63 1.04 8.68
N GLY A 145 -5.62 1.90 8.80
CA GLY A 145 -5.49 3.15 8.04
C GLY A 145 -6.28 4.30 8.65
N GLY A 146 -5.89 5.54 8.34
CA GLY A 146 -6.54 6.73 8.92
C GLY A 146 -8.04 6.85 8.62
N GLY A 147 -8.51 6.19 7.56
CA GLY A 147 -9.92 6.11 7.22
C GLY A 147 -10.74 5.22 8.15
N ALA A 148 -10.15 4.24 8.84
CA ALA A 148 -10.85 3.44 9.84
C ALA A 148 -11.42 4.31 10.96
N TYR A 149 -10.67 5.34 11.38
CA TYR A 149 -11.16 6.34 12.32
C TYR A 149 -12.16 7.30 11.67
N LYS A 150 -11.86 7.80 10.46
CA LYS A 150 -12.72 8.78 9.76
C LYS A 150 -14.14 8.26 9.50
N PHE A 151 -14.28 7.00 9.10
CA PHE A 151 -15.56 6.39 8.72
C PHE A 151 -16.15 5.51 9.82
N GLU A 152 -15.59 5.51 11.03
CA GLU A 152 -16.05 4.66 12.14
C GLU A 152 -17.56 4.79 12.38
N GLN A 153 -18.05 6.04 12.47
CA GLN A 153 -19.46 6.30 12.70
C GLN A 153 -20.35 5.83 11.55
N ASP A 154 -19.88 5.92 10.30
CA ASP A 154 -20.62 5.47 9.12
C ASP A 154 -20.77 3.94 9.09
N PHE A 155 -19.74 3.21 9.53
CA PHE A 155 -19.79 1.76 9.72
C PHE A 155 -20.70 1.36 10.89
N LEU A 156 -20.62 2.05 12.03
CA LEU A 156 -21.46 1.79 13.21
C LEU A 156 -22.94 2.01 12.93
N THR A 157 -23.28 3.07 12.20
CA THR A 157 -24.67 3.37 11.78
C THR A 157 -25.24 2.30 10.84
N THR A 158 -24.36 1.45 10.30
CA THR A 158 -24.68 0.40 9.32
C THR A 158 -24.64 -1.02 9.94
N CYS A 159 -24.48 -1.12 11.27
CA CYS A 159 -24.31 -2.38 12.01
C CYS A 159 -23.07 -3.21 11.61
N PHE A 160 -22.02 -2.56 11.09
CA PHE A 160 -20.70 -3.17 10.98
C PHE A 160 -19.92 -2.92 12.28
N LEU A 161 -19.34 -3.96 12.88
CA LEU A 161 -18.45 -3.81 14.02
C LEU A 161 -17.02 -3.69 13.53
N LEU A 162 -16.40 -2.53 13.74
CA LEU A 162 -14.95 -2.35 13.57
C LEU A 162 -14.26 -2.80 14.86
N SER A 163 -13.45 -3.87 14.79
CA SER A 163 -12.64 -4.30 15.94
C SER A 163 -11.17 -4.06 15.68
N GLY A 164 -10.59 -3.11 16.42
CA GLY A 164 -9.15 -2.83 16.42
C GLY A 164 -8.75 -1.81 15.35
N ILE A 165 -8.30 -0.63 15.81
CA ILE A 165 -7.68 0.41 14.98
C ILE A 165 -6.18 0.38 15.28
N CYS A 166 -5.35 0.13 14.26
CA CYS A 166 -3.89 0.16 14.37
C CYS A 166 -3.35 1.44 13.70
N MET A 167 -2.53 2.20 14.42
CA MET A 167 -1.85 3.40 13.89
C MET A 167 -0.44 3.05 13.46
N ILE A 168 -0.08 3.30 12.20
CA ILE A 168 1.28 3.10 11.69
C ILE A 168 2.12 4.37 11.96
N GLY A 169 3.30 4.20 12.56
CA GLY A 169 4.20 5.28 12.99
C GLY A 169 4.80 6.11 11.84
N MET A 170 5.16 7.37 12.17
CA MET A 170 5.70 8.44 11.30
C MET A 170 5.32 8.32 9.81
N GLY A 171 4.11 8.76 9.49
CA GLY A 171 3.72 9.05 8.11
C GLY A 171 4.42 10.32 7.61
N GLN A 172 4.82 10.33 6.34
CA GLN A 172 5.31 11.52 5.67
C GLN A 172 4.35 11.92 4.55
N ASP A 173 4.08 13.22 4.43
CA ASP A 173 3.10 13.75 3.46
C ASP A 173 3.58 13.72 2.00
N LEU A 174 4.86 13.40 1.73
CA LEU A 174 5.41 13.24 0.38
C LEU A 174 5.40 11.77 -0.06
N GLY A 175 4.21 11.26 -0.40
CA GLY A 175 4.01 9.88 -0.82
C GLY A 175 3.46 9.75 -2.24
N GLY A 176 2.84 8.61 -2.53
CA GLY A 176 2.21 8.35 -3.83
C GLY A 176 1.10 9.33 -4.21
N GLY A 177 0.37 9.87 -3.22
CA GLY A 177 -0.63 10.92 -3.45
C GLY A 177 -0.01 12.23 -3.95
N THR A 178 1.17 12.59 -3.43
CA THR A 178 1.92 13.78 -3.86
C THR A 178 2.47 13.62 -5.25
N PHE A 179 3.05 12.45 -5.55
CA PHE A 179 3.48 12.11 -6.91
C PHE A 179 2.31 12.25 -7.90
N PHE A 180 1.18 11.61 -7.61
CA PHE A 180 0.05 11.61 -8.53
C PHE A 180 -0.56 13.01 -8.66
N GLY A 181 -0.81 13.71 -7.56
CA GLY A 181 -1.38 15.06 -7.56
C GLY A 181 -0.51 16.07 -8.32
N LEU A 182 0.81 16.04 -8.11
CA LEU A 182 1.74 16.91 -8.86
C LEU A 182 1.79 16.54 -10.34
N CYS A 183 1.76 15.25 -10.69
CA CYS A 183 1.70 14.84 -12.10
C CYS A 183 0.41 15.34 -12.77
N CYS A 184 -0.74 15.24 -12.11
CA CYS A 184 -2.00 15.78 -12.64
C CYS A 184 -1.89 17.29 -12.91
N LEU A 185 -1.32 18.04 -11.97
CA LEU A 185 -1.15 19.50 -12.11
C LEU A 185 -0.16 19.88 -13.21
N LEU A 186 0.99 19.20 -13.30
CA LEU A 186 2.10 19.58 -14.17
C LEU A 186 1.97 19.05 -15.59
N THR A 187 1.28 17.93 -15.78
CA THR A 187 1.21 17.22 -17.07
C THR A 187 -0.21 17.14 -17.62
N GLY A 188 -1.22 17.24 -16.77
CA GLY A 188 -2.62 17.02 -17.13
C GLY A 188 -3.02 15.56 -17.21
N CYS A 189 -2.17 14.61 -16.76
CA CYS A 189 -2.57 13.21 -16.66
C CYS A 189 -3.76 13.05 -15.70
N THR A 190 -4.58 12.03 -15.94
CA THR A 190 -5.81 11.79 -15.14
C THR A 190 -5.80 10.45 -14.42
N THR A 191 -4.88 9.55 -14.76
CA THR A 191 -4.73 8.23 -14.14
C THR A 191 -3.29 8.02 -13.66
N PHE A 192 -3.14 7.18 -12.64
CA PHE A 192 -1.82 6.87 -12.07
C PHE A 192 -0.95 6.11 -13.10
N GLU A 193 -1.57 5.23 -13.87
CA GLU A 193 -0.96 4.48 -14.95
C GLU A 193 -0.40 5.40 -16.04
N GLU A 194 -1.17 6.42 -16.46
CA GLU A 194 -0.73 7.44 -17.42
C GLU A 194 0.46 8.26 -16.88
N ALA A 195 0.42 8.63 -15.60
CA ALA A 195 1.53 9.35 -14.96
C ALA A 195 2.84 8.53 -14.97
N LEU A 196 2.75 7.21 -14.70
CA LEU A 196 3.89 6.30 -14.79
C LEU A 196 4.38 6.11 -16.23
N GLU A 197 3.46 6.02 -17.19
CA GLU A 197 3.81 5.92 -18.61
C GLU A 197 4.58 7.17 -19.06
N MET A 198 4.11 8.37 -18.72
CA MET A 198 4.82 9.62 -18.98
C MET A 198 6.21 9.62 -18.32
N ALA A 199 6.31 9.26 -17.04
CA ALA A 199 7.57 9.21 -16.32
C ALA A 199 8.58 8.22 -16.95
N SER A 200 8.11 7.13 -17.56
CA SER A 200 8.98 6.15 -18.21
C SER A 200 9.72 6.71 -19.43
N ARG A 201 9.15 7.74 -20.08
CA ARG A 201 9.67 8.37 -21.31
C ARG A 201 10.47 9.65 -21.04
N GLY A 202 10.34 10.23 -19.85
CA GLY A 202 10.98 11.49 -19.50
C GLY A 202 12.44 11.38 -19.08
N ASP A 203 13.13 12.53 -19.09
CA ASP A 203 14.46 12.74 -18.54
C ASP A 203 14.43 13.80 -17.44
N SER A 204 14.62 13.38 -16.20
CA SER A 204 14.60 14.30 -15.06
C SER A 204 15.76 15.29 -15.05
N THR A 205 16.87 15.01 -15.74
CA THR A 205 18.08 15.85 -15.67
C THR A 205 17.89 17.22 -16.34
N LYS A 206 16.86 17.36 -17.18
CA LYS A 206 16.43 18.66 -17.73
C LYS A 206 15.69 19.53 -16.71
N VAL A 207 15.03 18.89 -15.73
CA VAL A 207 14.18 19.52 -14.70
C VAL A 207 14.95 19.74 -13.39
N ASP A 208 15.73 18.74 -12.98
CA ASP A 208 16.52 18.75 -11.75
C ASP A 208 17.86 19.44 -11.96
N LYS A 209 18.36 20.11 -10.92
CA LYS A 209 19.73 20.63 -10.90
C LYS A 209 20.65 19.62 -10.23
N LEU A 210 21.69 19.19 -10.95
CA LEU A 210 22.63 18.16 -10.51
C LEU A 210 23.87 18.78 -9.84
N VAL A 211 24.65 17.98 -9.12
CA VAL A 211 25.90 18.41 -8.49
C VAL A 211 26.86 19.01 -9.53
N ARG A 212 26.98 18.38 -10.72
CA ARG A 212 27.81 18.90 -11.81
C ARG A 212 27.36 20.26 -12.34
N ASP A 213 26.07 20.59 -12.22
CA ASP A 213 25.56 21.89 -12.68
C ASP A 213 25.97 23.03 -11.74
N ILE A 214 26.39 22.70 -10.51
CA ILE A 214 26.87 23.65 -9.51
C ILE A 214 28.41 23.67 -9.46
N TYR A 215 29.03 22.49 -9.49
CA TYR A 215 30.46 22.32 -9.25
C TYR A 215 31.30 22.01 -10.50
N GLY A 216 30.68 21.83 -11.67
CA GLY A 216 31.37 21.46 -12.91
C GLY A 216 31.85 20.00 -12.97
N GLY A 217 31.55 19.19 -11.96
CA GLY A 217 31.98 17.80 -11.81
C GLY A 217 31.49 17.19 -10.51
N ASP A 218 32.27 16.26 -9.95
CA ASP A 218 31.99 15.67 -8.63
C ASP A 218 32.32 16.67 -7.50
N TYR A 219 31.61 16.57 -6.37
CA TYR A 219 31.98 17.26 -5.15
C TYR A 219 32.77 16.33 -4.22
N GLU A 220 34.07 16.21 -4.52
CA GLU A 220 34.97 15.22 -3.92
C GLU A 220 35.03 15.27 -2.39
N ARG A 221 35.00 16.46 -1.80
CA ARG A 221 35.13 16.65 -0.34
C ARG A 221 34.12 15.85 0.47
N PHE A 222 32.91 15.68 -0.05
CA PHE A 222 31.83 14.93 0.61
C PHE A 222 31.44 13.67 -0.16
N GLY A 223 32.19 13.31 -1.20
CA GLY A 223 31.93 12.14 -2.03
C GLY A 223 30.57 12.20 -2.75
N LEU A 224 30.11 13.39 -3.14
CA LEU A 224 28.87 13.52 -3.91
C LEU A 224 29.18 13.48 -5.40
N PRO A 225 28.68 12.48 -6.15
CA PRO A 225 28.98 12.36 -7.57
C PRO A 225 28.23 13.42 -8.37
N GLY A 226 28.79 13.85 -9.50
CA GLY A 226 28.27 14.92 -10.34
C GLY A 226 26.89 14.63 -10.94
N TRP A 227 26.51 13.36 -11.06
CA TRP A 227 25.18 12.94 -11.52
C TRP A 227 24.11 13.02 -10.42
N ALA A 228 24.50 13.14 -9.13
CA ALA A 228 23.52 13.22 -8.05
C ALA A 228 22.68 14.50 -8.17
N VAL A 229 21.40 14.39 -7.83
CA VAL A 229 20.49 15.54 -7.75
C VAL A 229 20.91 16.40 -6.56
N ALA A 230 21.31 17.64 -6.84
CA ALA A 230 21.61 18.63 -5.82
C ALA A 230 20.35 19.41 -5.41
N SER A 231 19.45 19.67 -6.35
CA SER A 231 18.18 20.36 -6.12
C SER A 231 17.12 19.87 -7.10
N SER A 232 16.15 19.10 -6.59
CA SER A 232 14.96 18.68 -7.33
C SER A 232 14.21 19.89 -7.88
N PHE A 233 13.80 19.83 -9.15
CA PHE A 233 13.19 20.95 -9.90
C PHE A 233 14.03 22.24 -9.96
N GLY A 234 15.30 22.19 -9.55
CA GLY A 234 16.14 23.38 -9.41
C GLY A 234 16.38 24.12 -10.73
N ASN A 235 16.26 23.46 -11.87
CA ASN A 235 16.41 24.10 -13.18
C ASN A 235 15.16 24.89 -13.60
N MET A 236 14.00 24.65 -12.98
CA MET A 236 12.72 25.28 -13.32
C MET A 236 12.62 26.74 -12.90
N MET A 237 13.63 27.30 -12.22
CA MET A 237 13.73 28.73 -11.97
C MET A 237 14.05 29.52 -13.26
N SER A 238 14.73 28.90 -14.23
CA SER A 238 15.03 29.52 -15.53
C SER A 238 13.82 29.44 -16.46
N LYS A 239 13.44 30.58 -17.05
CA LYS A 239 12.34 30.65 -18.03
C LYS A 239 12.63 29.81 -19.27
N GLU A 240 13.83 29.92 -19.82
CA GLU A 240 14.28 29.16 -20.99
C GLU A 240 14.19 27.65 -20.74
N LYS A 241 14.65 27.18 -19.57
CA LYS A 241 14.55 25.75 -19.22
C LYS A 241 13.10 25.31 -19.05
N ARG A 242 12.22 26.15 -18.48
CA ARG A 242 10.79 25.83 -18.38
C ARG A 242 10.12 25.69 -19.75
N GLU A 243 10.55 26.47 -20.74
CA GLU A 243 10.00 26.41 -22.10
C GLU A 243 10.53 25.19 -22.88
N ALA A 244 11.69 24.65 -22.51
CA ALA A 244 12.32 23.51 -23.18
C ALA A 244 11.91 22.12 -22.63
N VAL A 245 11.37 22.03 -21.41
CA VAL A 245 11.01 20.74 -20.79
C VAL A 245 9.69 20.19 -21.32
N SER A 246 9.63 18.87 -21.49
CA SER A 246 8.38 18.17 -21.82
C SER A 246 7.58 17.80 -20.56
N LYS A 247 6.32 17.39 -20.75
CA LYS A 247 5.48 16.87 -19.66
C LYS A 247 6.04 15.57 -19.08
N GLU A 248 6.59 14.72 -19.93
CA GLU A 248 7.24 13.46 -19.54
C GLU A 248 8.46 13.73 -18.64
N ASP A 249 9.28 14.74 -18.98
CA ASP A 249 10.41 15.16 -18.16
C ASP A 249 9.95 15.58 -16.74
N LEU A 250 8.85 16.34 -16.65
CA LEU A 250 8.24 16.74 -15.37
C LEU A 250 7.69 15.55 -14.58
N ALA A 251 7.02 14.61 -15.25
CA ALA A 251 6.53 13.37 -14.61
C ALA A 251 7.70 12.55 -14.04
N ARG A 252 8.79 12.41 -14.82
CA ARG A 252 10.00 11.68 -14.38
C ARG A 252 10.69 12.36 -13.21
N ALA A 253 10.84 13.69 -13.24
CA ALA A 253 11.41 14.46 -12.14
C ALA A 253 10.56 14.37 -10.85
N THR A 254 9.23 14.41 -10.99
CA THR A 254 8.30 14.19 -9.86
C THR A 254 8.51 12.81 -9.25
N LEU A 255 8.56 11.75 -10.09
CA LEU A 255 8.75 10.38 -9.63
C LEU A 255 10.08 10.22 -8.87
N ILE A 256 11.18 10.72 -9.44
CA ILE A 256 12.50 10.62 -8.82
C ILE A 256 12.56 11.39 -7.51
N THR A 257 12.01 12.60 -7.46
CA THR A 257 12.01 13.44 -6.27
C THR A 257 11.31 12.76 -5.10
N ILE A 258 10.09 12.26 -5.33
CA ILE A 258 9.32 11.56 -4.28
C ILE A 258 10.02 10.27 -3.88
N THR A 259 10.48 9.46 -4.84
CA THR A 259 11.13 8.17 -4.55
C THR A 259 12.44 8.33 -3.77
N ASN A 260 13.29 9.28 -4.16
CA ASN A 260 14.56 9.53 -3.47
C ASN A 260 14.34 10.09 -2.07
N ASN A 261 13.30 10.91 -1.88
CA ASN A 261 12.93 11.44 -0.57
C ASN A 261 12.47 10.31 0.37
N ILE A 262 11.60 9.41 -0.11
CA ILE A 262 11.20 8.20 0.62
C ILE A 262 12.42 7.35 0.99
N GLY A 263 13.29 7.06 0.02
CA GLY A 263 14.51 6.26 0.25
C GLY A 263 15.46 6.89 1.27
N SER A 264 15.60 8.21 1.24
CA SER A 264 16.47 8.95 2.18
C SER A 264 15.96 8.88 3.62
N ILE A 265 14.64 9.07 3.82
CA ILE A 265 14.02 8.95 5.14
C ILE A 265 14.08 7.50 5.63
N ALA A 266 13.74 6.54 4.78
CA ALA A 266 13.81 5.12 5.12
C ALA A 266 15.23 4.70 5.55
N ARG A 267 16.27 5.20 4.87
CA ARG A 267 17.67 5.00 5.24
C ARG A 267 17.98 5.59 6.62
N MET A 268 17.58 6.83 6.88
CA MET A 268 17.84 7.49 8.18
C MET A 268 17.16 6.72 9.32
N CYS A 269 15.91 6.31 9.15
CA CYS A 269 15.18 5.50 10.13
C CYS A 269 15.85 4.13 10.35
N ALA A 270 16.23 3.43 9.27
CA ALA A 270 16.89 2.13 9.37
C ALA A 270 18.22 2.20 10.12
N LEU A 271 19.04 3.24 9.86
CA LEU A 271 20.30 3.45 10.58
C LEU A 271 20.07 3.81 12.05
N ASN A 272 19.06 4.62 12.37
CA ASN A 272 18.74 4.99 13.75
C ASN A 272 18.25 3.79 14.58
N GLU A 273 17.44 2.93 13.98
CA GLU A 273 16.87 1.74 14.63
C GLU A 273 17.78 0.51 14.54
N ASN A 274 18.97 0.63 13.94
CA ASN A 274 19.92 -0.47 13.70
C ASN A 274 19.31 -1.65 12.91
N ILE A 275 18.47 -1.33 11.91
CA ILE A 275 17.84 -2.30 11.01
C ILE A 275 18.58 -2.28 9.67
N ASN A 276 18.90 -3.46 9.14
CA ASN A 276 19.61 -3.62 7.86
C ASN A 276 18.72 -4.06 6.69
N GLN A 277 17.45 -4.37 6.96
CA GLN A 277 16.47 -4.77 5.95
C GLN A 277 15.28 -3.83 5.97
N VAL A 278 15.04 -3.16 4.84
CA VAL A 278 13.93 -2.22 4.68
C VAL A 278 12.98 -2.81 3.65
N VAL A 279 11.78 -3.18 4.10
CA VAL A 279 10.72 -3.67 3.20
C VAL A 279 9.87 -2.49 2.77
N PHE A 280 9.81 -2.22 1.47
CA PHE A 280 8.89 -1.23 0.92
C PHE A 280 7.60 -1.90 0.46
N VAL A 281 6.48 -1.33 0.89
CA VAL A 281 5.11 -1.78 0.57
C VAL A 281 4.26 -0.57 0.18
N GLY A 282 3.05 -0.82 -0.34
CA GLY A 282 2.07 0.20 -0.69
C GLY A 282 1.90 0.45 -2.19
N ASN A 283 0.72 0.93 -2.57
CA ASN A 283 0.29 1.07 -3.97
C ASN A 283 1.13 2.03 -4.83
N PHE A 284 1.98 2.88 -4.24
CA PHE A 284 2.90 3.72 -5.01
C PHE A 284 3.89 2.89 -5.85
N LEU A 285 4.23 1.69 -5.37
CA LEU A 285 5.15 0.78 -6.01
C LEU A 285 4.47 -0.18 -7.00
N ARG A 286 3.13 -0.21 -7.01
CA ARG A 286 2.34 -0.98 -7.98
C ARG A 286 2.76 -0.62 -9.38
N ILE A 287 3.16 -1.64 -10.16
CA ILE A 287 3.65 -1.55 -11.55
C ILE A 287 4.81 -0.54 -11.75
N ASN A 288 5.40 -0.04 -10.67
CA ASN A 288 6.37 1.04 -10.68
C ASN A 288 7.79 0.52 -10.45
N THR A 289 8.25 -0.30 -11.40
CA THR A 289 9.60 -0.90 -11.36
C THR A 289 10.72 0.15 -11.35
N ILE A 290 10.44 1.36 -11.88
CA ILE A 290 11.37 2.49 -11.85
C ILE A 290 11.62 2.91 -10.39
N ALA A 291 10.56 3.15 -9.62
CA ALA A 291 10.69 3.53 -8.21
C ALA A 291 11.34 2.42 -7.37
N MET A 292 10.98 1.15 -7.61
CA MET A 292 11.59 0.02 -6.90
C MET A 292 13.11 -0.04 -7.14
N ARG A 293 13.55 0.09 -8.41
CA ARG A 293 14.97 0.11 -8.74
C ARG A 293 15.70 1.31 -8.13
N LEU A 294 15.07 2.48 -8.14
CA LEU A 294 15.62 3.69 -7.51
C LEU A 294 15.78 3.53 -6.00
N LEU A 295 14.78 2.98 -5.30
CA LEU A 295 14.86 2.71 -3.85
C LEU A 295 15.96 1.71 -3.54
N ALA A 296 16.04 0.62 -4.32
CA ALA A 296 17.08 -0.39 -4.14
C ALA A 296 18.48 0.19 -4.32
N TYR A 297 18.68 0.94 -5.41
CA TYR A 297 19.95 1.59 -5.70
C TYR A 297 20.31 2.64 -4.65
N ALA A 298 19.36 3.50 -4.26
CA ALA A 298 19.61 4.56 -3.30
C ALA A 298 19.97 4.00 -1.91
N LEU A 299 19.25 2.98 -1.43
CA LEU A 299 19.59 2.36 -0.14
C LEU A 299 20.96 1.72 -0.16
N ASP A 300 21.28 0.95 -1.21
CA ASP A 300 22.58 0.28 -1.34
C ASP A 300 23.73 1.29 -1.44
N TYR A 301 23.63 2.24 -2.38
CA TYR A 301 24.67 3.25 -2.65
C TYR A 301 24.94 4.13 -1.43
N TRP A 302 23.90 4.72 -0.83
CA TRP A 302 24.06 5.66 0.30
C TRP A 302 24.31 4.98 1.65
N SER A 303 24.20 3.66 1.73
CA SER A 303 24.59 2.87 2.91
C SER A 303 25.88 2.08 2.71
N LYS A 304 26.54 2.19 1.54
CA LYS A 304 27.71 1.38 1.18
C LYS A 304 27.45 -0.12 1.30
N GLY A 305 26.26 -0.56 0.87
CA GLY A 305 25.83 -1.96 0.88
C GLY A 305 25.35 -2.50 2.23
N GLN A 306 25.21 -1.66 3.26
CA GLN A 306 24.74 -2.10 4.58
C GLN A 306 23.23 -2.31 4.65
N LEU A 307 22.46 -1.55 3.88
CA LEU A 307 21.00 -1.64 3.85
C LEU A 307 20.52 -2.35 2.59
N LYS A 308 19.58 -3.27 2.77
CA LYS A 308 18.93 -3.98 1.66
C LYS A 308 17.47 -3.55 1.53
N ALA A 309 17.11 -3.07 0.35
CA ALA A 309 15.71 -2.88 -0.03
C ALA A 309 15.08 -4.23 -0.37
N LEU A 310 13.91 -4.49 0.20
CA LEU A 310 13.08 -5.66 -0.09
C LEU A 310 11.73 -5.17 -0.59
N PHE A 311 11.15 -5.91 -1.52
CA PHE A 311 9.84 -5.63 -2.11
C PHE A 311 8.97 -6.87 -2.00
N SER A 312 7.67 -6.67 -1.88
CA SER A 312 6.69 -7.75 -1.83
C SER A 312 5.90 -7.81 -3.13
N GLU A 313 5.69 -9.01 -3.66
CA GLU A 313 4.72 -9.22 -4.76
C GLU A 313 3.29 -8.84 -4.34
N HIS A 314 3.00 -8.87 -3.03
CA HIS A 314 1.71 -8.48 -2.44
C HIS A 314 1.82 -7.12 -1.73
N GLU A 315 2.50 -6.16 -2.35
CA GLU A 315 2.78 -4.83 -1.79
C GLU A 315 1.53 -4.05 -1.35
N PHE A 316 0.37 -4.30 -1.94
CA PHE A 316 -0.91 -3.68 -1.56
C PHE A 316 -1.56 -4.34 -0.33
N ALA A 317 -1.22 -5.60 -0.01
CA ALA A 317 -1.83 -6.37 1.07
C ALA A 317 -1.17 -6.15 2.43
N LEU A 318 0.08 -5.69 2.43
CA LEU A 318 0.89 -5.56 3.66
C LEU A 318 0.72 -4.21 4.37
N THR A 319 -0.15 -3.32 3.88
CA THR A 319 -0.60 -2.14 4.64
C THR A 319 -1.81 -2.44 5.54
N LEU A 320 -2.33 -3.67 5.49
CA LEU A 320 -3.37 -4.22 6.36
C LEU A 320 -2.82 -4.68 7.72
#